data_AF-A0A951N4Z8-F1
#
_entry.id   AF-A0A951N4Z8-F1
#
_cell.length_a   1.000
_cell.length_b   1.000
_cell.length_c   1.000
_cell.angle_alpha   90.00
_cell.angle_beta   90.00
_cell.angle_gamma   90.00
#
_symmetry.space_group_name_H-M   'P 1'
#
loop_
_entity.id
_entity.type
_entity.pdbx_description
1 polymer ?
#
loop_
_entity_poly.entity_id
_entity_poly.type
_entity_poly.pdbx_seq_one_letter_code
_entity_poly.pdbx_strand_id
1 'polypeptide(L)'
;MKSITPSTRPRLSEAQMRALLKKHGVVSPVALVGIRGYYSNTFGREGNDRAVYDDAMFVVSPNAAAAFNANTDPTLFQTGMATLRLGVHWYRKGKHGLSRKPPFVPYDALRPATVGEQVPVSRDGQTNPRPGVAINIHRGGVNNTYSEGCQTLPPDQYSAFIRLVYAEMNRAGMVRVPYLLVDAREV
;
A
#
# COMPACT_ATOMS: atom_id res chain seq x y z
N MET A 1 -13.78 -8.65 20.27
CA MET A 1 -13.01 -9.00 19.06
C MET A 1 -11.64 -8.32 19.16
N LYS A 2 -10.55 -9.03 18.84
CA LYS A 2 -9.19 -8.46 18.87
C LYS A 2 -9.06 -7.47 17.69
N SER A 3 -8.57 -6.26 17.95
CA SER A 3 -8.30 -5.28 16.89
C SER A 3 -7.27 -5.85 15.90
N ILE A 4 -7.52 -5.68 14.60
CA ILE A 4 -6.55 -6.01 13.53
C ILE A 4 -5.69 -4.82 13.12
N THR A 5 -5.86 -3.67 13.78
CA THR A 5 -5.07 -2.46 13.58
C THR A 5 -4.25 -2.18 14.84
N PRO A 6 -2.93 -1.92 14.71
CA PRO A 6 -2.10 -1.48 15.82
C PRO A 6 -2.66 -0.22 16.48
N SER A 7 -2.51 -0.10 17.80
CA SER A 7 -2.97 1.07 18.57
C SER A 7 -2.15 2.33 18.31
N THR A 8 -0.97 2.19 17.70
CA THR A 8 -0.07 3.29 17.35
C THR A 8 0.09 3.43 15.84
N ARG A 9 0.37 4.67 15.39
CA ARG A 9 0.80 4.94 14.02
C ARG A 9 2.27 4.53 13.82
N PRO A 10 2.66 4.15 12.58
CA PRO A 10 4.06 3.89 12.27
C PRO A 10 4.92 5.13 12.52
N ARG A 11 6.18 4.92 12.91
CA ARG A 11 7.13 5.98 13.21
C ARG A 11 8.41 5.78 12.40
N LEU A 12 8.59 6.62 11.40
CA LEU A 12 9.84 6.73 10.66
C LEU A 12 10.09 8.21 10.40
N SER A 13 11.31 8.69 10.64
CA SER A 13 11.62 10.10 10.40
C SER A 13 11.58 10.41 8.90
N GLU A 14 11.31 11.67 8.56
CA GLU A 14 11.36 12.13 7.18
C GLU A 14 12.73 11.88 6.54
N ALA A 15 13.82 12.08 7.29
CA ALA A 15 15.17 11.81 6.84
C ALA A 15 15.37 10.33 6.46
N GLN A 16 14.89 9.40 7.29
CA GLN A 16 14.93 7.96 6.99
C GLN A 16 14.11 7.61 5.75
N MET A 17 12.89 8.16 5.62
CA MET A 17 12.05 7.94 4.44
C MET A 17 12.72 8.45 3.16
N ARG A 18 13.32 9.65 3.20
CA ARG A 18 14.06 10.22 2.06
C ARG A 18 15.33 9.42 1.75
N ALA A 19 16.01 8.89 2.76
CA ALA A 19 17.17 8.02 2.56
C ALA A 19 16.79 6.71 1.87
N LEU A 20 15.68 6.07 2.27
CA LEU A 20 15.14 4.88 1.60
C LEU A 20 14.78 5.16 0.14
N LEU A 21 14.05 6.26 -0.11
CA LEU A 21 13.70 6.68 -1.48
C LEU A 21 14.96 6.88 -2.34
N LYS A 22 15.97 7.57 -1.80
CA LYS A 22 17.25 7.79 -2.50
C LYS A 22 18.00 6.49 -2.77
N LYS A 23 18.08 5.58 -1.79
CA LYS A 23 18.71 4.24 -1.92
C LYS A 23 18.11 3.45 -3.08
N HIS A 24 16.79 3.55 -3.26
CA HIS A 24 16.04 2.88 -4.32
C HIS A 24 15.88 3.73 -5.61
N GLY A 25 16.64 4.82 -5.74
CA GLY A 25 16.66 5.65 -6.96
C GLY A 25 15.36 6.44 -7.21
N VAL A 26 14.50 6.61 -6.20
CA VAL A 26 13.26 7.37 -6.33
C VAL A 26 13.55 8.86 -6.13
N VAL A 27 13.47 9.61 -7.23
CA VAL A 27 13.53 11.07 -7.24
C VAL A 27 12.17 11.61 -7.64
N SER A 28 11.40 12.10 -6.67
CA SER A 28 10.06 12.63 -6.90
C SER A 28 9.65 13.62 -5.81
N PRO A 29 8.92 14.70 -6.14
CA PRO A 29 8.48 15.64 -5.11
C PRO A 29 7.46 14.98 -4.18
N VAL A 30 6.57 14.11 -4.67
CA VAL A 30 5.66 13.32 -3.83
C VAL A 30 5.98 11.85 -4.02
N ALA A 31 6.11 11.11 -2.93
CA ALA A 31 6.34 9.67 -2.98
C ALA A 31 5.59 8.95 -1.85
N LEU A 32 5.27 7.69 -2.10
CA LEU A 32 4.73 6.78 -1.11
C LEU A 32 5.80 5.76 -0.73
N VAL A 33 5.87 5.42 0.56
CA VAL A 33 6.74 4.34 1.06
C VAL A 33 5.87 3.34 1.80
N GLY A 34 5.85 2.10 1.34
CA GLY A 34 5.24 0.97 2.01
C GLY A 34 6.33 0.13 2.67
N ILE A 35 6.12 -0.26 3.92
CA ILE A 35 7.00 -1.18 4.63
C ILE A 35 6.19 -2.40 5.00
N ARG A 36 6.48 -3.51 4.33
CA ARG A 36 5.94 -4.83 4.63
C ARG A 36 6.59 -5.37 5.90
N GLY A 37 5.81 -5.92 6.81
CA GLY A 37 6.27 -6.43 8.09
C GLY A 37 6.64 -5.36 9.10
N TYR A 38 6.15 -4.11 8.98
CA TYR A 38 6.59 -3.01 9.84
C TYR A 38 6.40 -3.32 11.35
N TYR A 39 5.31 -3.98 11.68
CA TYR A 39 4.96 -4.41 13.04
C TYR A 39 5.21 -5.91 13.28
N SER A 40 5.96 -6.59 12.40
CA SER A 40 6.35 -8.00 12.60
C SER A 40 6.95 -8.15 14.00
N ASN A 41 6.52 -9.16 14.74
CA ASN A 41 6.82 -9.42 16.17
C ASN A 41 5.97 -8.66 17.22
N THR A 42 5.04 -7.77 16.85
CA THR A 42 4.12 -7.15 17.82
C THR A 42 2.81 -7.93 18.04
N PHE A 43 2.40 -8.78 17.08
CA PHE A 43 1.16 -9.55 17.15
C PHE A 43 1.32 -11.06 17.43
N GLY A 44 2.56 -11.56 17.53
CA GLY A 44 2.88 -12.84 18.17
C GLY A 44 3.28 -13.99 17.25
N ARG A 45 3.50 -13.76 15.94
CA ARG A 45 4.17 -14.73 15.05
C ARG A 45 5.44 -14.12 14.48
N GLU A 46 6.46 -14.94 14.28
CA GLU A 46 7.62 -14.55 13.47
C GLU A 46 7.17 -14.39 12.02
N GLY A 47 7.38 -13.20 11.45
CA GLY A 47 7.00 -12.86 10.08
C GLY A 47 5.81 -11.91 9.98
N ASN A 48 5.43 -11.61 8.73
CA ASN A 48 4.30 -10.72 8.41
C ASN A 48 2.98 -11.49 8.51
N ASP A 49 2.03 -10.98 9.29
CA ASP A 49 0.71 -11.58 9.46
C ASP A 49 -0.22 -11.12 8.31
N ARG A 50 -0.89 -12.06 7.64
CA ARG A 50 -1.94 -11.70 6.66
C ARG A 50 -3.25 -11.36 7.36
N ALA A 51 -4.09 -10.58 6.68
CA ALA A 51 -5.41 -10.12 7.15
C ALA A 51 -5.39 -9.11 8.32
N VAL A 52 -4.24 -8.52 8.63
CA VAL A 52 -4.09 -7.47 9.64
C VAL A 52 -3.37 -6.26 9.06
N TYR A 53 -3.41 -5.13 9.77
CA TYR A 53 -2.75 -3.89 9.37
C TYR A 53 -1.38 -3.71 10.04
N ASP A 54 -0.54 -4.75 9.97
CA ASP A 54 0.80 -4.81 10.56
C ASP A 54 1.90 -4.27 9.63
N ASP A 55 1.52 -3.76 8.46
CA ASP A 55 2.40 -3.00 7.58
C ASP A 55 2.27 -1.50 7.83
N ALA A 56 3.13 -0.73 7.17
CA ALA A 56 3.09 0.72 7.20
C ALA A 56 3.02 1.34 5.81
N MET A 57 2.33 2.47 5.71
CA MET A 57 2.28 3.32 4.54
C MET A 57 2.62 4.75 4.95
N PHE A 58 3.56 5.36 4.23
CA PHE A 58 3.99 6.73 4.45
C PHE A 58 3.77 7.58 3.20
N VAL A 59 3.47 8.86 3.41
CA VAL A 59 3.41 9.88 2.37
C VAL A 59 4.52 10.89 2.65
N VAL A 60 5.37 11.13 1.65
CA VAL A 60 6.46 12.11 1.72
C VAL A 60 6.27 13.14 0.61
N SER A 61 6.26 14.41 0.98
CA SER A 61 6.25 15.55 0.06
C SER A 61 7.06 16.72 0.64
N PRO A 62 7.19 17.88 -0.05
CA PRO A 62 7.75 19.08 0.56
C PRO A 62 6.92 19.63 1.73
N ASN A 63 5.62 19.31 1.79
CA ASN A 63 4.68 19.89 2.75
C ASN A 63 4.17 18.89 3.79
N ALA A 64 4.50 17.61 3.65
CA ALA A 64 3.98 16.56 4.50
C ALA A 64 4.94 15.37 4.62
N ALA A 65 5.06 14.87 5.85
CA ALA A 65 5.58 13.56 6.18
C ALA A 65 4.56 12.89 7.10
N ALA A 66 3.77 11.96 6.58
CA ALA A 66 2.65 11.37 7.29
C ALA A 66 2.70 9.84 7.27
N ALA A 67 2.24 9.21 8.36
CA ALA A 67 2.31 7.76 8.57
C ALA A 67 0.93 7.15 8.83
N PHE A 68 0.68 5.99 8.22
CA PHE A 68 -0.58 5.27 8.28
C PHE A 68 -0.34 3.78 8.48
N ASN A 69 -1.16 3.14 9.32
CA ASN A 69 -1.20 1.69 9.37
C ASN A 69 -1.71 1.16 8.02
N ALA A 70 -1.17 0.05 7.57
CA ALA A 70 -1.49 -0.51 6.27
C ALA A 70 -1.40 -2.03 6.27
N ASN A 71 -1.87 -2.61 5.19
CA ASN A 71 -1.69 -3.99 4.81
C ASN A 71 -1.22 -3.97 3.35
N THR A 72 -0.08 -4.56 3.07
CA THR A 72 0.62 -4.61 1.79
C THR A 72 0.73 -6.03 1.22
N ASP A 73 0.06 -6.96 1.91
CA ASP A 73 -0.05 -8.37 1.57
C ASP A 73 -1.51 -8.78 1.31
N PRO A 74 -1.76 -9.88 0.61
CA PRO A 74 -3.11 -10.40 0.48
C PRO A 74 -3.66 -10.86 1.83
N THR A 75 -4.98 -10.90 1.95
CA THR A 75 -5.69 -11.34 3.16
C THR A 75 -5.52 -12.84 3.43
N LEU A 76 -5.54 -13.68 2.38
CA LEU A 76 -5.60 -15.13 2.53
C LEU A 76 -4.29 -15.79 2.10
N PHE A 77 -3.91 -16.89 2.75
CA PHE A 77 -2.93 -17.84 2.25
C PHE A 77 -3.66 -18.87 1.39
N GLN A 78 -3.66 -18.67 0.07
CA GLN A 78 -4.34 -19.55 -0.88
C GLN A 78 -3.55 -19.60 -2.18
N THR A 79 -3.40 -20.79 -2.76
CA THR A 79 -2.73 -20.98 -4.05
C THR A 79 -3.25 -19.99 -5.11
N GLY A 80 -2.34 -19.29 -5.77
CA GLY A 80 -2.65 -18.29 -6.79
C GLY A 80 -2.89 -16.87 -6.26
N MET A 81 -2.94 -16.67 -4.94
CA MET A 81 -3.14 -15.36 -4.33
C MET A 81 -1.96 -14.43 -4.62
N ALA A 82 -2.24 -13.23 -5.12
CA ALA A 82 -1.20 -12.30 -5.55
C ALA A 82 -0.60 -11.53 -4.36
N THR A 83 0.72 -11.38 -4.37
CA THR A 83 1.45 -10.49 -3.47
C THR A 83 2.30 -9.55 -4.31
N LEU A 84 2.13 -8.23 -4.16
CA LEU A 84 2.96 -7.26 -4.89
C LEU A 84 4.44 -7.47 -4.54
N ARG A 85 5.30 -7.56 -5.55
CA ARG A 85 6.74 -7.69 -5.31
C ARG A 85 7.30 -6.40 -4.72
N LEU A 86 8.36 -6.51 -3.93
CA LEU A 86 9.11 -5.35 -3.45
C LEU A 86 9.69 -4.56 -4.63
N GLY A 87 9.94 -3.27 -4.41
CA GLY A 87 10.49 -2.34 -5.40
C GLY A 87 9.59 -1.13 -5.65
N VAL A 88 9.89 -0.41 -6.73
CA VAL A 88 9.21 0.84 -7.09
C VAL A 88 8.09 0.56 -8.10
N HIS A 89 6.88 0.96 -7.74
CA HIS A 89 5.68 0.82 -8.56
C HIS A 89 5.04 2.18 -8.79
N TRP A 90 4.61 2.47 -10.02
CA TRP A 90 3.95 3.74 -10.32
C TRP A 90 2.45 3.63 -10.16
N TYR A 91 1.85 4.63 -9.52
CA TYR A 91 0.41 4.72 -9.30
C TYR A 91 -0.15 6.04 -9.81
N ARG A 92 -1.46 6.08 -10.04
CA ARG A 92 -2.22 7.27 -10.45
C ARG A 92 -3.52 7.38 -9.66
N LYS A 93 -4.07 8.59 -9.60
CA LYS A 93 -5.42 8.84 -9.08
C LYS A 93 -6.44 8.02 -9.88
N GLY A 94 -7.41 7.42 -9.19
CA GLY A 94 -8.45 6.61 -9.81
C GLY A 94 -9.56 6.22 -8.84
N LYS A 95 -10.34 5.20 -9.22
CA LYS A 95 -11.42 4.65 -8.40
C LYS A 95 -11.22 3.15 -8.20
N HIS A 96 -11.53 2.65 -7.01
CA HIS A 96 -11.63 1.22 -6.72
C HIS A 96 -13.06 0.71 -6.95
N GLY A 97 -13.18 -0.55 -7.37
CA GLY A 97 -14.45 -1.26 -7.53
C GLY A 97 -15.28 -0.85 -8.76
N LEU A 98 -14.62 -0.38 -9.82
CA LEU A 98 -15.27 0.02 -11.09
C LEU A 98 -16.04 -1.10 -11.80
N SER A 99 -15.65 -2.36 -11.59
CA SER A 99 -16.33 -3.52 -12.17
C SER A 99 -17.44 -4.08 -11.27
N ARG A 100 -17.65 -3.51 -10.07
CA ARG A 100 -18.67 -4.00 -9.15
C ARG A 100 -20.04 -3.47 -9.54
N LYS A 101 -21.04 -4.36 -9.50
CA LYS A 101 -22.43 -4.02 -9.80
C LYS A 101 -23.07 -3.21 -8.66
N PRO A 102 -24.11 -2.41 -8.95
CA PRO A 102 -24.94 -1.79 -7.92
C PRO A 102 -25.42 -2.80 -6.85
N PRO A 103 -25.58 -2.37 -5.59
CA PRO A 103 -25.53 -0.99 -5.09
C PRO A 103 -24.10 -0.48 -4.76
N PHE A 104 -23.05 -1.19 -5.17
CA PHE A 104 -21.68 -0.75 -4.87
C PHE A 104 -21.35 0.57 -5.57
N VAL A 105 -20.83 1.54 -4.81
CA VAL A 105 -20.38 2.85 -5.32
C VAL A 105 -18.85 2.89 -5.36
N PRO A 106 -18.23 3.04 -6.55
CA PRO A 106 -16.80 3.23 -6.66
C PRO A 106 -16.31 4.44 -5.88
N TYR A 107 -15.15 4.33 -5.24
CA TYR A 107 -14.56 5.37 -4.40
C TYR A 107 -13.10 5.64 -4.77
N ASP A 108 -12.57 6.79 -4.38
CA ASP A 108 -11.18 7.18 -4.69
C ASP A 108 -10.18 6.14 -4.21
N ALA A 109 -9.18 5.86 -5.04
CA ALA A 109 -8.09 4.93 -4.78
C ALA A 109 -6.90 5.24 -5.70
N LEU A 110 -5.73 4.74 -5.35
CA LEU A 110 -4.59 4.77 -6.27
C LEU A 110 -4.61 3.49 -7.11
N ARG A 111 -4.53 3.63 -8.43
CA ARG A 111 -4.46 2.51 -9.37
C ARG A 111 -3.08 2.41 -10.01
N PRO A 112 -2.59 1.23 -10.39
CA PRO A 112 -1.32 1.11 -11.10
C PRO A 112 -1.28 1.99 -12.35
N ALA A 113 -0.21 2.77 -12.48
CA ALA A 113 0.05 3.68 -13.59
C ALA A 113 0.89 3.02 -14.70
N THR A 114 0.57 1.76 -15.01
CA THR A 114 1.21 0.94 -16.04
C THR A 114 0.22 0.58 -17.15
N VAL A 115 0.73 0.06 -18.27
CA VAL A 115 -0.10 -0.46 -19.37
C VAL A 115 -0.96 -1.61 -18.82
N GLY A 116 -2.27 -1.52 -19.06
CA GLY A 116 -3.25 -2.51 -18.57
C GLY A 116 -3.33 -2.63 -17.04
N GLU A 117 -2.78 -1.68 -16.28
CA GLU A 117 -2.68 -1.74 -14.82
C GLU A 117 -1.98 -2.99 -14.28
N GLN A 118 -1.01 -3.49 -15.05
CA GLN A 118 -0.25 -4.67 -14.71
C GLN A 118 0.95 -4.32 -13.82
N VAL A 119 1.15 -5.11 -12.76
CA VAL A 119 2.29 -4.98 -11.84
C VAL A 119 2.89 -6.35 -11.54
N PRO A 120 4.19 -6.42 -11.22
CA PRO A 120 4.83 -7.69 -10.92
C PRO A 120 4.38 -8.20 -9.55
N VAL A 121 3.89 -9.44 -9.52
CA VAL A 121 3.44 -10.11 -8.31
C VAL A 121 4.16 -11.45 -8.15
N SER A 122 4.31 -11.92 -6.91
CA SER A 122 4.41 -13.35 -6.65
C SER A 122 2.99 -13.90 -6.49
N ARG A 123 2.83 -15.21 -6.69
CA ARG A 123 1.58 -15.90 -6.36
C ARG A 123 1.90 -17.14 -5.53
N ASP A 124 1.15 -17.35 -4.46
CA ASP A 124 1.36 -18.50 -3.59
C ASP A 124 1.32 -19.81 -4.40
N GLY A 125 2.34 -20.65 -4.25
CA GLY A 125 2.45 -21.94 -4.94
C GLY A 125 2.73 -21.87 -6.44
N GLN A 126 3.16 -20.73 -7.00
CA GLN A 126 3.47 -20.60 -8.43
C GLN A 126 4.90 -20.07 -8.68
N THR A 127 5.61 -20.68 -9.63
CA THR A 127 6.97 -20.30 -10.02
C THR A 127 7.02 -19.21 -11.11
N ASN A 128 6.06 -19.23 -12.05
CA ASN A 128 5.97 -18.26 -13.17
C ASN A 128 4.59 -17.56 -13.20
N PRO A 129 4.29 -16.71 -12.21
CA PRO A 129 2.97 -16.10 -12.10
C PRO A 129 2.74 -15.06 -13.21
N ARG A 130 1.51 -15.02 -13.73
CA ARG A 130 1.04 -13.88 -14.53
C ARG A 130 1.04 -12.60 -13.68
N PRO A 131 1.26 -11.41 -14.29
CA PRO A 131 1.16 -10.13 -13.59
C PRO A 131 -0.14 -9.97 -12.80
N GLY A 132 -0.09 -9.18 -11.73
CA GLY A 132 -1.30 -8.71 -11.06
C GLY A 132 -1.93 -7.59 -11.89
N VAL A 133 -3.26 -7.55 -11.94
CA VAL A 133 -4.02 -6.50 -12.65
C VAL A 133 -4.84 -5.74 -11.62
N ALA A 134 -4.86 -4.41 -11.73
CA ALA A 134 -5.63 -3.53 -10.84
C ALA A 134 -5.31 -3.75 -9.34
N ILE A 135 -4.02 -3.99 -9.04
CA ILE A 135 -3.47 -4.06 -7.68
C ILE A 135 -3.42 -2.65 -7.09
N ASN A 136 -4.55 -2.19 -6.59
CA ASN A 136 -4.78 -0.82 -6.15
C ASN A 136 -4.25 -0.56 -4.73
N ILE A 137 -4.14 0.71 -4.34
CA ILE A 137 -4.07 1.13 -2.93
C ILE A 137 -5.43 1.73 -2.56
N HIS A 138 -6.17 1.08 -1.65
CA HIS A 138 -7.55 1.45 -1.35
C HIS A 138 -7.94 1.24 0.13
N ARG A 139 -9.19 1.58 0.46
CA ARG A 139 -9.77 1.34 1.79
C ARG A 139 -9.96 -0.16 2.02
N GLY A 140 -9.45 -0.70 3.13
CA GLY A 140 -9.82 -2.04 3.59
C GLY A 140 -11.06 -2.02 4.48
N GLY A 141 -11.26 -3.06 5.27
CA GLY A 141 -12.39 -3.20 6.20
C GLY A 141 -12.01 -2.97 7.66
N VAL A 142 -13.00 -2.98 8.55
CA VAL A 142 -12.78 -2.82 10.00
C VAL A 142 -12.17 -4.07 10.63
N ASN A 143 -12.63 -5.25 10.20
CA ASN A 143 -12.23 -6.56 10.76
C ASN A 143 -11.52 -7.46 9.74
N ASN A 144 -11.20 -6.92 8.55
CA ASN A 144 -10.50 -7.63 7.48
C ASN A 144 -9.87 -6.62 6.52
N THR A 145 -8.79 -6.99 5.84
CA THR A 145 -8.11 -6.14 4.86
C THR A 145 -8.76 -6.21 3.47
N TYR A 146 -9.51 -7.27 3.15
CA TYR A 146 -10.19 -7.48 1.86
C TYR A 146 -9.28 -7.31 0.63
N SER A 147 -8.05 -7.81 0.74
CA SER A 147 -7.04 -7.73 -0.29
C SER A 147 -6.81 -9.08 -0.96
N GLU A 148 -7.01 -9.14 -2.27
CA GLU A 148 -6.53 -10.24 -3.13
C GLU A 148 -5.15 -9.92 -3.76
N GLY A 149 -4.40 -9.01 -3.12
CA GLY A 149 -3.09 -8.51 -3.54
C GLY A 149 -2.99 -6.98 -3.61
N CYS A 150 -4.09 -6.26 -3.38
CA CYS A 150 -4.14 -4.80 -3.23
C CYS A 150 -3.58 -4.33 -1.89
N GLN A 151 -3.13 -3.07 -1.84
CA GLN A 151 -2.65 -2.48 -0.60
C GLN A 151 -3.80 -1.74 0.06
N THR A 152 -3.99 -1.95 1.36
CA THR A 152 -5.15 -1.42 2.05
C THR A 152 -4.79 -0.69 3.32
N LEU A 153 -5.58 0.33 3.64
CA LEU A 153 -5.49 1.07 4.90
C LEU A 153 -6.81 0.91 5.66
N PRO A 154 -6.79 0.97 6.99
CA PRO A 154 -7.99 0.86 7.80
C PRO A 154 -8.94 2.06 7.55
N PRO A 155 -10.27 1.86 7.64
CA PRO A 155 -11.27 2.86 7.23
C PRO A 155 -11.15 4.23 7.89
N ASP A 156 -10.78 4.27 9.16
CA ASP A 156 -10.59 5.47 9.98
C ASP A 156 -9.39 6.32 9.51
N GLN A 157 -8.39 5.68 8.90
CA GLN A 157 -7.19 6.36 8.41
C GLN A 157 -7.24 6.67 6.91
N TYR A 158 -8.04 5.91 6.16
CA TYR A 158 -8.04 5.95 4.70
C TYR A 158 -8.40 7.32 4.11
N SER A 159 -9.44 7.97 4.64
CA SER A 159 -9.90 9.26 4.11
C SER A 159 -8.82 10.35 4.24
N ALA A 160 -8.06 10.36 5.34
CA ALA A 160 -6.95 11.29 5.51
C ALA A 160 -5.80 10.96 4.53
N PHE A 161 -5.45 9.68 4.40
CA PHE A 161 -4.42 9.22 3.47
C PHE A 161 -4.71 9.64 2.02
N ILE A 162 -5.86 9.22 1.47
CA ILE A 162 -6.13 9.41 0.04
C ILE A 162 -6.26 10.89 -0.32
N ARG A 163 -6.85 11.71 0.57
CA ARG A 163 -6.96 13.16 0.39
C ARG A 163 -5.59 13.83 0.43
N LEU A 164 -4.72 13.44 1.35
CA LEU A 164 -3.35 13.96 1.43
C LEU A 164 -2.57 13.67 0.14
N VAL A 165 -2.58 12.41 -0.32
CA VAL A 165 -1.86 12.03 -1.55
C VAL A 165 -2.39 12.81 -2.75
N TYR A 166 -3.72 12.90 -2.90
CA TYR A 166 -4.32 13.61 -4.02
C TYR A 166 -4.00 15.12 -3.99
N ALA A 167 -4.06 15.73 -2.80
CA ALA A 167 -3.74 17.13 -2.62
C ALA A 167 -2.28 17.43 -2.98
N GLU A 168 -1.34 16.60 -2.49
CA GLU A 168 0.09 16.80 -2.77
C GLU A 168 0.43 16.51 -4.23
N MET A 169 -0.19 15.49 -4.85
CA MET A 169 -0.06 15.27 -6.30
C MET A 169 -0.57 16.46 -7.10
N ASN A 170 -1.73 17.04 -6.73
CA ASN A 170 -2.28 18.21 -7.41
C ASN A 170 -1.35 19.42 -7.28
N ARG A 171 -0.85 19.69 -6.07
CA ARG A 171 0.07 20.79 -5.79
C ARG A 171 1.36 20.67 -6.58
N ALA A 172 1.86 19.46 -6.76
CA ALA A 172 3.07 19.18 -7.54
C ALA A 172 2.81 19.00 -9.05
N GLY A 173 1.57 19.13 -9.54
CA GLY A 173 1.23 18.91 -10.94
C GLY A 173 1.44 17.46 -11.42
N MET A 174 1.43 16.48 -10.51
CA MET A 174 1.76 15.09 -10.80
C MET A 174 0.55 14.30 -11.30
N VAL A 175 0.75 13.59 -12.42
CA VAL A 175 -0.23 12.63 -12.96
C VAL A 175 -0.01 11.20 -12.46
N ARG A 176 1.22 10.90 -12.00
CA ARG A 176 1.62 9.62 -11.41
C ARG A 176 2.49 9.85 -10.17
N VAL A 177 2.42 8.96 -9.19
CA VAL A 177 3.19 8.98 -7.95
C VAL A 177 3.94 7.66 -7.80
N PRO A 178 5.25 7.68 -7.44
CA PRO A 178 5.98 6.46 -7.15
C PRO A 178 5.58 5.92 -5.76
N TYR A 179 5.44 4.61 -5.69
CA TYR A 179 5.26 3.83 -4.49
C TYR A 179 6.43 2.87 -4.34
N LEU A 180 7.31 3.14 -3.38
CA LEU A 180 8.37 2.23 -3.00
C LEU A 180 7.82 1.26 -1.95
N LEU A 181 7.83 -0.04 -2.24
CA LEU A 181 7.50 -1.09 -1.29
C LEU A 181 8.77 -1.83 -0.89
N VAL A 182 9.12 -1.79 0.40
CA VAL A 182 10.29 -2.49 0.97
C VAL A 182 9.86 -3.45 2.08
N ASP A 183 10.77 -4.32 2.47
CA ASP A 183 10.64 -5.17 3.63
C ASP A 183 11.16 -4.45 4.89
N ALA A 184 10.58 -4.74 6.05
CA ALA A 184 10.99 -4.17 7.33
C ALA A 184 12.48 -4.41 7.67
N ARG A 185 13.11 -5.47 7.11
CA ARG A 185 14.55 -5.72 7.27
C ARG A 185 15.45 -4.69 6.59
N GLU A 186 14.89 -3.84 5.72
CA GLU A 186 15.63 -2.76 5.06
C GLU A 186 15.62 -1.42 5.82
N VAL A 187 14.87 -1.33 6.92
CA VAL A 187 14.55 -0.08 7.64
C VAL A 187 15.07 -0.14 9.06
#